data_AF-A0A7Y4SDT6-F1
#
_entry.id   AF-A0A7Y4SDT6-F1
#
_cell.length_a   1.000
_cell.length_b   1.000
_cell.length_c   1.000
_cell.angle_alpha   90.00
_cell.angle_beta   90.00
_cell.angle_gamma   90.00
#
_symmetry.space_group_name_H-M   'P 1'
#
loop_
_entity.id
_entity.type
_entity.pdbx_description
1 polymer ?
#
loop_
_entity_poly.entity_id
_entity_poly.type
_entity_poly.pdbx_seq_one_letter_code
_entity_poly.pdbx_strand_id
1 'polypeptide(L)' 'MVEPNETSDIAFAADNPGDWKRHCYTTDHQESGMMAVIRVS' A
#
# COMPACT_ATOMS: atom_id res chain seq x y z
N MET A 1 5.43 4.74 -10.42
CA MET A 1 4.11 5.38 -10.55
C MET A 1 3.22 4.38 -11.27
N VAL A 2 1.93 4.32 -10.93
CA VAL A 2 0.94 3.50 -11.65
C VAL A 2 0.00 4.51 -12.30
N GLU A 3 -0.15 4.44 -13.61
CA GLU A 3 -0.93 5.41 -14.38
C GLU A 3 -2.45 5.18 -14.21
N PRO A 4 -3.30 6.17 -14.54
CA PRO A 4 -4.75 5.99 -14.49
C PRO A 4 -5.21 4.80 -15.35
N ASN A 5 -5.97 3.88 -14.74
CA ASN A 5 -6.45 2.62 -15.34
C ASN A 5 -5.36 1.57 -15.61
N GLU A 6 -4.11 1.80 -15.18
CA GLU A 6 -3.09 0.76 -15.17
C GLU A 6 -3.31 -0.17 -13.98
N THR A 7 -3.04 -1.47 -14.19
CA THR A 7 -2.94 -2.47 -13.11
C THR A 7 -1.53 -3.03 -13.12
N SER A 8 -0.93 -3.17 -11.93
CA SER A 8 0.41 -3.72 -11.76
C SER A 8 0.37 -4.87 -10.76
N ASP A 9 1.04 -5.97 -11.09
CA ASP A 9 1.22 -7.11 -10.19
C ASP A 9 2.48 -6.91 -9.34
N ILE A 10 2.35 -7.09 -8.02
CA ILE A 10 3.46 -6.92 -7.07
C ILE A 10 3.59 -8.20 -6.24
N ALA A 11 4.75 -8.84 -6.32
CA ALA A 11 5.12 -9.89 -5.39
C ALA A 11 5.40 -9.27 -4.01
N PHE A 12 4.65 -9.71 -3.00
CA PHE A 12 4.77 -9.22 -1.62
C PHE A 12 4.96 -10.40 -0.66
N ALA A 13 6.05 -10.38 0.10
CA ALA A 13 6.35 -11.37 1.13
C ALA A 13 6.63 -10.63 2.44
N ALA A 14 5.69 -10.73 3.39
CA ALA A 14 5.89 -10.20 4.74
C ALA A 14 6.71 -11.20 5.56
N ASP A 15 7.77 -10.72 6.19
CA ASP A 15 8.74 -11.51 6.97
C ASP A 15 8.60 -11.31 8.49
N ASN A 16 7.75 -10.38 8.92
CA ASN A 16 7.41 -10.17 10.32
C ASN A 16 5.90 -10.00 10.55
N PRO A 17 5.39 -10.47 11.72
CA PRO A 17 4.04 -10.14 12.16
C PRO A 17 3.86 -8.62 12.33
N GLY A 18 2.61 -8.17 12.22
CA GLY A 18 2.22 -6.79 12.46
C GLY A 18 1.34 -6.19 11.37
N ASP A 19 1.22 -4.86 11.42
CA ASP A 19 0.44 -4.07 10.48
C ASP A 19 1.33 -3.46 9.43
N TRP A 20 1.09 -3.87 8.19
CA TRP A 20 1.79 -3.38 7.03
C TRP A 20 0.92 -2.33 6.33
N LYS A 21 1.45 -1.13 6.15
CA LYS A 21 0.75 -0.04 5.46
C LYS A 21 0.91 -0.19 3.96
N ARG A 22 -0.20 -0.17 3.23
CA ARG A 22 -0.22 -0.02 1.77
C ARG A 22 -0.83 1.34 1.44
N HIS A 23 -0.07 2.20 0.75
CA HIS A 23 -0.51 3.56 0.48
C HIS A 23 0.12 4.21 -0.74
N CYS A 24 -0.42 5.35 -1.14
CA CYS A 24 0.24 6.23 -2.09
C CYS A 24 1.44 6.93 -1.42
N TYR A 25 2.56 7.01 -2.12
CA TYR A 25 3.75 7.72 -1.62
C TYR A 25 3.55 9.25 -1.54
N THR A 26 2.63 9.81 -2.32
CA THR A 26 2.27 11.23 -2.24
C THR A 26 1.60 11.53 -0.90
N THR A 27 2.22 12.39 -0.09
CA THR A 27 1.78 12.73 1.28
C THR A 27 0.33 13.17 1.34
N ASP A 28 -0.08 14.13 0.50
CA ASP A 28 -1.45 14.66 0.48
C ASP A 28 -2.50 13.56 0.25
N HIS A 29 -2.17 12.54 -0.56
CA HIS A 29 -3.06 11.40 -0.81
C HIS A 29 -3.13 10.47 0.40
N GLN A 30 -1.99 10.24 1.07
CA GLN A 30 -1.95 9.48 2.32
C GLN A 30 -2.77 10.17 3.42
N GLU A 31 -2.56 11.46 3.62
CA GLU A 31 -3.22 12.23 4.68
C GLU A 31 -4.73 12.40 4.41
N SER A 32 -5.13 12.45 3.15
CA SER A 32 -6.54 12.41 2.75
C SER A 32 -7.17 11.01 2.78
N GLY A 33 -6.42 9.97 3.17
CA GLY A 33 -6.96 8.65 3.48
C GLY A 33 -6.75 7.56 2.43
N MET A 34 -5.91 7.76 1.40
CA MET A 34 -5.55 6.74 0.41
C MET A 34 -4.56 5.71 1.01
N MET A 35 -5.04 4.98 2.02
CA MET A 35 -4.30 4.03 2.83
C MET A 35 -5.12 2.75 3.00
N ALA A 36 -4.43 1.62 3.11
CA ALA A 36 -4.97 0.35 3.59
C ALA A 36 -3.98 -0.29 4.57
N VAL A 37 -4.48 -1.17 5.43
CA VAL A 37 -3.66 -1.98 6.34
C VAL A 37 -3.80 -3.44 5.96
N ILE A 38 -2.65 -4.12 5.87
CA ILE A 38 -2.57 -5.57 5.76
C ILE A 38 -2.09 -6.09 7.12
N ARG A 39 -2.91 -6.90 7.78
CA ARG A 39 -2.53 -7.55 9.04
C ARG A 39 -1.88 -8.90 8.75
N VAL A 40 -0.67 -9.08 9.28
CA VAL A 40 0.09 -10.32 9.24
C VAL A 40 0.22 -10.81 10.69
N SER A 41 -0.14 -12.06 10.95
CA SER A 41 -0.13 -12.69 12.28
C SER A 41 0.67 -13.97 12.27
#